data_AF-A0A6P8ZD64-F1
#
_entry.id   AF-A0A6P8ZD64-F1
#
_cell.length_a   1.000
_cell.length_b   1.000
_cell.length_c   1.000
_cell.angle_alpha   90.00
_cell.angle_beta   90.00
_cell.angle_gamma   90.00
#
_symmetry.space_group_name_H-M   'P 1'
#
loop_
_entity.id
_entity.type
_entity.pdbx_description
1 polymer ?
#
loop_
_entity_poly.entity_id
_entity_poly.type
_entity_poly.pdbx_seq_one_letter_code
_entity_poly.pdbx_strand_id
1 'polypeptide(L)'
;MWGSGVVVDKEKRVVLTCAHVLAEDEPVSVFWGGHSVKASVLWRSADGVPYDVAVLQLADDACVAELEALALDTRPPRVGEPVLAVGYPLFSERCAVPAEALSEHRVVRPLVSRGEVSGWWRSSSSQILSTCCVQSGASGGPLLRLGPTGPTAIGVLVCNAQLGCGRDAVVYPHVNFALWADTVAGPINEFLASGDAAVLAGLQCDSPSVQRQWKLQPPKMCKL
;
A
#
# COMPACT_ATOMS: atom_id res chain seq x y z
N MET A 1 3.33 10.49 10.99
CA MET A 1 3.86 9.17 10.61
C MET A 1 4.17 9.18 9.11
N TRP A 2 4.96 8.25 8.55
CA TRP A 2 5.41 8.29 7.15
C TRP A 2 5.12 6.97 6.44
N GLY A 3 4.68 7.03 5.18
CA GLY A 3 4.37 5.87 4.35
C GLY A 3 4.29 6.24 2.87
N SER A 4 3.76 5.33 2.09
CA SER A 4 3.61 5.44 0.63
C SER A 4 2.15 5.32 0.22
N GLY A 5 1.84 5.65 -1.04
CA GLY A 5 0.49 5.53 -1.56
C GLY A 5 0.46 5.22 -3.06
N VAL A 6 -0.73 4.88 -3.54
CA VAL A 6 -1.01 4.57 -4.95
C VAL A 6 -2.12 5.49 -5.44
N VAL A 7 -1.85 6.31 -6.45
CA VAL A 7 -2.91 7.06 -7.14
C VAL A 7 -3.72 6.06 -7.98
N VAL A 8 -5.02 5.93 -7.70
CA VAL A 8 -5.91 4.99 -8.41
C VAL A 8 -6.88 5.69 -9.34
N ASP A 9 -7.12 6.98 -9.13
CA ASP A 9 -7.90 7.82 -10.04
C ASP A 9 -7.35 9.26 -10.00
N LYS A 10 -6.88 9.75 -11.14
CA LYS A 10 -6.30 11.09 -11.28
C LYS A 10 -7.35 12.18 -11.24
N GLU A 11 -8.49 11.98 -11.91
CA GLU A 11 -9.54 12.99 -12.06
C GLU A 11 -10.25 13.26 -10.73
N LYS A 12 -10.51 12.19 -9.97
CA LYS A 12 -11.13 12.24 -8.64
C LYS A 12 -10.10 12.39 -7.51
N ARG A 13 -8.82 12.36 -7.87
CA ARG A 13 -7.66 12.59 -6.98
C ARG A 13 -7.60 11.60 -5.82
N VAL A 14 -7.90 10.34 -6.12
CA VAL A 14 -8.04 9.26 -5.13
C VAL A 14 -6.72 8.51 -4.98
N VAL A 15 -6.29 8.34 -3.73
CA VAL A 15 -5.05 7.65 -3.36
C VAL A 15 -5.35 6.55 -2.35
N LEU A 16 -4.79 5.37 -2.59
CA LEU A 16 -4.75 4.28 -1.60
C LEU A 16 -3.48 4.36 -0.77
N THR A 17 -3.58 4.01 0.51
CA THR A 17 -2.43 3.81 1.40
C THR A 17 -2.79 2.79 2.49
N CYS A 18 -1.89 2.51 3.42
CA CYS A 18 -2.19 1.71 4.61
C CYS A 18 -2.84 2.58 5.69
N ALA A 19 -3.81 2.04 6.42
CA ALA A 19 -4.47 2.76 7.51
C ALA A 19 -3.48 3.06 8.65
N HIS A 20 -2.56 2.14 8.96
CA HIS A 20 -1.55 2.36 10.00
C HIS A 20 -0.58 3.51 9.70
N VAL A 21 -0.48 3.98 8.45
CA VAL A 21 0.36 5.13 8.09
C VAL A 21 -0.27 6.45 8.57
N LEU A 22 -1.58 6.46 8.77
CA LEU A 22 -2.32 7.64 9.19
C LEU A 22 -2.30 7.73 10.72
N ALA A 23 -1.89 8.88 11.23
CA ALA A 23 -2.06 9.19 12.66
C ALA A 23 -3.48 9.73 12.90
N GLU A 24 -4.07 9.42 14.05
CA GLU A 24 -5.35 9.98 14.45
C GLU A 24 -5.25 11.51 14.59
N ASP A 25 -6.25 12.23 14.09
CA ASP A 25 -6.43 13.68 14.21
C ASP A 25 -5.31 14.57 13.63
N GLU A 26 -4.37 14.01 12.87
CA GLU A 26 -3.31 14.77 12.20
C GLU A 26 -3.65 15.07 10.73
N PRO A 27 -3.36 16.27 10.22
CA PRO A 27 -3.53 16.58 8.82
C PRO A 27 -2.63 15.70 7.95
N VAL A 28 -3.20 15.15 6.87
CA VAL A 28 -2.48 14.31 5.92
C VAL A 28 -1.98 15.16 4.76
N SER A 29 -0.71 15.01 4.40
CA SER A 29 -0.12 15.59 3.19
C SER A 29 0.57 14.51 2.37
N VAL A 30 0.40 14.55 1.06
CA VAL A 30 1.02 13.64 0.09
C VAL A 30 2.13 14.38 -0.64
N PHE A 31 3.28 13.73 -0.79
CA PHE A 31 4.49 14.32 -1.38
C PHE A 31 4.93 13.53 -2.62
N TRP A 32 5.23 14.24 -3.72
CA TRP A 32 5.82 13.66 -4.93
C TRP A 32 6.56 14.76 -5.69
N GLY A 33 7.67 14.45 -6.36
CA GLY A 33 8.31 15.42 -7.27
C GLY A 33 8.75 16.77 -6.65
N GLY A 34 8.80 16.90 -5.33
CA GLY A 34 9.02 18.18 -4.63
C GLY A 34 7.74 18.95 -4.29
N HIS A 35 6.58 18.45 -4.72
CA HIS A 35 5.26 18.94 -4.35
C HIS A 35 4.79 18.36 -3.01
N SER A 36 3.93 19.12 -2.32
CA SER A 36 3.19 18.68 -1.14
C SER A 36 1.76 19.16 -1.25
N VAL A 37 0.79 18.25 -1.20
CA VAL A 37 -0.64 18.57 -1.29
C VAL A 37 -1.38 17.95 -0.13
N LYS A 38 -2.27 18.74 0.48
CA LYS A 38 -3.13 18.27 1.57
C LYS A 38 -4.09 17.20 1.06
N ALA A 39 -4.38 16.22 1.91
CA ALA A 39 -5.34 15.17 1.63
C ALA A 39 -6.36 15.05 2.76
N SER A 40 -7.59 14.70 2.38
CA SER A 40 -8.64 14.30 3.30
C SER A 40 -8.73 12.77 3.35
N VAL A 41 -8.99 12.22 4.53
CA VAL A 41 -9.25 10.78 4.69
C VAL A 41 -10.72 10.55 4.39
N LEU A 42 -11.01 9.87 3.28
CA LEU A 42 -12.38 9.50 2.92
C LEU A 42 -12.84 8.30 3.75
N TRP A 43 -11.95 7.35 3.97
CA TRP A 43 -12.20 6.14 4.73
C TRP A 43 -10.89 5.49 5.19
N ARG A 44 -10.90 4.81 6.34
CA ARG A 44 -9.81 3.93 6.79
C ARG A 44 -10.37 2.70 7.49
N SER A 45 -9.67 1.58 7.36
CA SER A 45 -9.98 0.37 8.12
C SER A 45 -9.75 0.58 9.62
N ALA A 46 -10.47 -0.19 10.45
CA ALA A 46 -10.20 -0.23 11.88
C ALA A 46 -8.81 -0.78 12.20
N ASP A 47 -8.26 -0.43 13.37
CA ASP A 47 -6.92 -0.86 13.75
C ASP A 47 -6.84 -2.37 14.01
N GLY A 48 -5.72 -2.98 13.62
CA GLY A 48 -5.44 -4.40 13.89
C GLY A 48 -6.27 -5.40 13.06
N VAL A 49 -7.02 -4.92 12.07
CA VAL A 49 -7.73 -5.76 11.09
C VAL A 49 -6.80 -6.15 9.94
N PRO A 50 -7.14 -7.21 9.19
CA PRO A 50 -6.21 -7.78 8.21
C PRO A 50 -6.04 -6.91 6.96
N TYR A 51 -7.11 -6.26 6.52
CA TYR A 51 -7.06 -5.33 5.40
C TYR A 51 -6.75 -3.95 5.96
N ASP A 52 -5.46 -3.69 6.07
CA ASP A 52 -4.95 -2.40 6.54
C ASP A 52 -4.82 -1.44 5.36
N VAL A 53 -5.92 -0.73 5.09
CA VAL A 53 -6.06 0.13 3.92
C VAL A 53 -6.84 1.40 4.27
N ALA A 54 -6.44 2.51 3.65
CA ALA A 54 -7.14 3.77 3.72
C ALA A 54 -7.24 4.40 2.34
N VAL A 55 -8.29 5.20 2.17
CA VAL A 55 -8.61 5.92 0.95
C VAL A 55 -8.54 7.41 1.25
N LEU A 56 -7.68 8.10 0.51
CA LEU A 56 -7.46 9.53 0.61
C LEU A 56 -7.99 10.23 -0.64
N GLN A 57 -8.40 11.48 -0.47
CA GLN A 57 -8.64 12.39 -1.58
C GLN A 57 -7.76 13.62 -1.46
N LEU A 58 -6.94 13.87 -2.49
CA LEU A 58 -6.11 15.06 -2.55
C LEU A 58 -6.97 16.31 -2.73
N ALA A 59 -6.54 17.41 -2.12
CA ALA A 59 -7.07 18.73 -2.37
C ALA A 59 -6.91 19.11 -3.85
N ASP A 60 -7.72 20.06 -4.30
CA ASP A 60 -7.57 20.60 -5.64
C ASP A 60 -6.30 21.44 -5.74
N ASP A 61 -5.35 20.98 -6.53
CA ASP A 61 -4.06 21.63 -6.72
C ASP A 61 -3.56 21.38 -8.15
N ALA A 62 -2.96 22.39 -8.77
CA ALA A 62 -2.47 22.32 -10.14
C ALA A 62 -1.43 21.20 -10.35
N CYS A 63 -0.61 20.89 -9.33
CA CYS A 63 0.41 19.84 -9.45
C CYS A 63 -0.18 18.43 -9.53
N VAL A 64 -1.46 18.23 -9.19
CA VAL A 64 -2.16 16.94 -9.36
C VAL A 64 -2.22 16.52 -10.83
N ALA A 65 -2.16 17.48 -11.76
CA ALA A 65 -2.08 17.20 -13.20
C ALA A 65 -0.83 16.40 -13.61
N GLU A 66 0.22 16.39 -12.78
CA GLU A 66 1.46 15.64 -13.02
C GLU A 66 1.39 14.18 -12.55
N LEU A 67 0.36 13.83 -11.77
CA LEU A 67 0.17 12.46 -11.29
C LEU A 67 -0.32 11.55 -12.41
N GLU A 68 0.09 10.29 -12.35
CA GLU A 68 -0.42 9.22 -13.19
C GLU A 68 -1.09 8.17 -12.30
N ALA A 69 -2.29 7.75 -12.69
CA ALA A 69 -3.03 6.73 -11.97
C ALA A 69 -2.53 5.33 -12.39
N LEU A 70 -2.38 4.44 -11.43
CA LEU A 70 -2.08 3.04 -11.66
C LEU A 70 -3.38 2.24 -11.74
N ALA A 71 -3.55 1.52 -12.84
CA ALA A 71 -4.64 0.57 -12.96
C ALA A 71 -4.45 -0.60 -11.96
N LEU A 72 -5.52 -0.93 -11.24
CA LEU A 72 -5.59 -2.10 -10.37
C LEU A 72 -5.75 -3.36 -11.22
N ASP A 73 -4.80 -4.29 -11.12
CA ASP A 73 -4.82 -5.55 -11.84
C ASP A 73 -5.30 -6.68 -10.95
N THR A 74 -6.56 -7.06 -11.15
CA THR A 74 -7.27 -8.09 -10.38
C THR A 74 -6.96 -9.51 -10.85
N ARG A 75 -6.10 -9.68 -11.88
CA ARG A 75 -5.73 -11.03 -12.34
C ARG A 75 -4.96 -11.75 -11.24
N PRO A 76 -5.29 -13.03 -10.97
CA PRO A 76 -4.57 -13.85 -10.01
C PRO A 76 -3.05 -13.81 -10.23
N PRO A 77 -2.25 -13.50 -9.19
CA PRO A 77 -0.80 -13.62 -9.24
C PRO A 77 -0.36 -15.06 -9.54
N ARG A 78 0.84 -15.22 -10.08
CA ARG A 78 1.48 -16.53 -10.24
C ARG A 78 2.72 -16.61 -9.36
N VAL A 79 2.94 -17.74 -8.70
CA VAL A 79 4.20 -17.96 -7.98
C VAL A 79 5.36 -17.96 -8.98
N GLY A 80 6.45 -17.26 -8.65
CA GLY A 80 7.60 -16.99 -9.52
C GLY A 80 7.38 -15.85 -10.52
N GLU A 81 6.21 -15.19 -10.51
CA GLU A 81 5.98 -14.04 -11.37
C GLU A 81 6.83 -12.84 -10.92
N PRO A 82 7.57 -12.19 -11.84
CA PRO A 82 8.40 -11.03 -11.49
C PRO A 82 7.53 -9.81 -11.15
N VAL A 83 7.88 -9.15 -10.05
CA VAL A 83 7.15 -7.99 -9.54
C VAL A 83 8.12 -6.90 -9.05
N LEU A 84 7.62 -5.67 -8.98
CA LEU A 84 8.34 -4.54 -8.38
C LEU A 84 7.58 -4.01 -7.17
N ALA A 85 8.24 -3.87 -6.03
CA ALA A 85 7.74 -3.11 -4.90
C ALA A 85 8.24 -1.66 -5.02
N VAL A 86 7.34 -0.69 -4.89
CA VAL A 86 7.69 0.73 -4.92
C VAL A 86 7.22 1.41 -3.64
N GLY A 87 8.07 2.25 -3.05
CA GLY A 87 7.70 3.05 -1.89
C GLY A 87 8.77 4.06 -1.50
N TYR A 88 8.46 4.92 -0.54
CA TYR A 88 9.32 5.99 -0.05
C TYR A 88 9.84 5.63 1.35
N PRO A 89 11.09 5.16 1.49
CA PRO A 89 11.62 4.78 2.80
C PRO A 89 11.74 5.99 3.75
N LEU A 90 11.74 5.74 5.07
CA LEU A 90 11.76 6.75 6.16
C LEU A 90 12.90 7.79 6.09
N PHE A 91 13.90 7.59 5.22
CA PHE A 91 15.03 8.50 4.99
C PHE A 91 15.25 8.88 3.53
N SER A 92 14.22 8.77 2.67
CA SER A 92 14.34 9.07 1.23
C SER A 92 14.86 10.47 0.92
N GLU A 93 14.69 11.41 1.84
CA GLU A 93 15.12 12.81 1.75
C GLU A 93 16.63 13.00 1.97
N ARG A 94 17.31 12.05 2.63
CA ARG A 94 18.77 12.10 2.87
C ARG A 94 19.59 11.45 1.76
N CYS A 95 18.93 10.77 0.82
CA CYS A 95 19.60 10.06 -0.27
C CYS A 95 19.92 10.96 -1.48
N ALA A 96 19.56 12.24 -1.44
CA ALA A 96 19.95 13.20 -2.46
C ALA A 96 20.35 14.52 -1.78
N VAL A 97 21.53 15.01 -2.14
CA VAL A 97 22.09 16.34 -1.87
C VAL A 97 22.81 16.54 -0.52
N PRO A 98 24.07 17.04 -0.51
CA PRO A 98 24.74 17.55 0.68
C PRO A 98 23.92 18.64 1.37
N ALA A 99 24.02 18.72 2.70
CA ALA A 99 23.24 19.64 3.56
C ALA A 99 23.34 21.13 3.18
N GLU A 100 24.30 21.48 2.32
CA GLU A 100 24.66 22.85 1.94
C GLU A 100 23.85 23.36 0.72
N ALA A 101 23.08 22.47 0.07
CA ALA A 101 22.18 22.78 -1.05
C ALA A 101 20.71 22.47 -0.73
N LEU A 102 20.34 22.49 0.55
CA LEU A 102 18.96 22.53 1.02
C LEU A 102 18.37 23.92 0.74
N SER A 103 18.17 24.26 -0.53
CA SER A 103 17.10 25.19 -0.91
C SER A 103 15.75 24.51 -0.66
N GLU A 104 14.67 25.30 -0.62
CA GLU A 104 13.33 25.00 -0.09
C GLU A 104 12.58 23.76 -0.67
N HIS A 105 13.23 22.88 -1.44
CA HIS A 105 12.62 21.75 -2.15
C HIS A 105 13.19 20.41 -1.66
N ARG A 106 12.47 19.75 -0.75
CA ARG A 106 12.78 18.39 -0.27
C ARG A 106 12.47 17.38 -1.38
N VAL A 107 13.49 16.93 -2.11
CA VAL A 107 13.31 15.94 -3.18
C VAL A 107 13.24 14.53 -2.58
N VAL A 108 12.06 13.92 -2.61
CA VAL A 108 11.86 12.52 -2.22
C VAL A 108 12.02 11.60 -3.42
N ARG A 109 12.84 10.55 -3.30
CA ARG A 109 13.00 9.52 -4.33
C ARG A 109 12.40 8.19 -3.85
N PRO A 110 11.62 7.51 -4.70
CA PRO A 110 11.12 6.19 -4.36
C PRO A 110 12.26 5.17 -4.40
N LEU A 111 12.20 4.19 -3.51
CA LEU A 111 12.90 2.93 -3.63
C LEU A 111 12.07 2.00 -4.51
N VAL A 112 12.71 1.41 -5.52
CA VAL A 112 12.12 0.36 -6.36
C VAL A 112 12.90 -0.92 -6.12
N SER A 113 12.23 -1.96 -5.64
CA SER A 113 12.84 -3.27 -5.41
C SER A 113 12.22 -4.32 -6.30
N ARG A 114 13.06 -5.08 -7.01
CA ARG A 114 12.64 -6.21 -7.84
C ARG A 114 12.66 -7.49 -7.04
N GLY A 115 11.62 -8.30 -7.23
CA GLY A 115 11.51 -9.63 -6.67
C GLY A 115 10.50 -10.45 -7.46
N GLU A 116 9.94 -11.45 -6.80
CA GLU A 116 8.96 -12.36 -7.36
C GLU A 116 7.84 -12.59 -6.36
N VAL A 117 6.68 -13.02 -6.85
CA VAL A 117 5.61 -13.55 -6.01
C VAL A 117 6.03 -14.90 -5.48
N SER A 118 6.18 -15.04 -4.16
CA SER A 118 6.53 -16.32 -3.51
C SER A 118 5.32 -17.12 -3.04
N GLY A 119 4.15 -16.48 -2.93
CA GLY A 119 2.90 -17.12 -2.53
C GLY A 119 1.72 -16.15 -2.65
N TRP A 120 0.50 -16.68 -2.71
CA TRP A 120 -0.73 -15.87 -2.66
C TRP A 120 -1.93 -16.75 -2.29
N TRP A 121 -3.01 -16.16 -1.76
CA TRP A 121 -4.24 -16.89 -1.45
C TRP A 121 -5.51 -16.15 -1.85
N ARG A 122 -6.36 -16.83 -2.64
CA ARG A 122 -7.64 -16.31 -3.15
C ARG A 122 -8.78 -16.36 -2.12
N SER A 123 -8.89 -17.45 -1.35
CA SER A 123 -10.16 -17.81 -0.70
C SER A 123 -10.31 -17.35 0.76
N SER A 124 -9.25 -16.83 1.38
CA SER A 124 -9.27 -16.64 2.84
C SER A 124 -8.39 -15.50 3.37
N SER A 125 -7.68 -14.76 2.53
CA SER A 125 -6.83 -13.68 3.03
C SER A 125 -6.50 -12.55 2.08
N SER A 126 -6.69 -12.72 0.78
CA SER A 126 -6.34 -11.70 -0.22
C SER A 126 -4.92 -11.18 -0.07
N GLN A 127 -4.01 -12.09 0.31
CA GLN A 127 -2.64 -11.76 0.65
C GLN A 127 -1.72 -12.27 -0.47
N ILE A 128 -0.77 -11.43 -0.88
CA ILE A 128 0.33 -11.76 -1.77
C ILE A 128 1.62 -11.73 -0.96
N LEU A 129 2.47 -12.74 -1.11
CA LEU A 129 3.83 -12.73 -0.60
C LEU A 129 4.79 -12.39 -1.72
N SER A 130 5.73 -11.50 -1.43
CA SER A 130 6.81 -11.17 -2.37
C SER A 130 8.18 -11.28 -1.72
N THR A 131 9.18 -11.53 -2.57
CA THR A 131 10.61 -11.52 -2.23
C THR A 131 11.29 -10.16 -2.39
N CYS A 132 10.54 -9.13 -2.82
CA CYS A 132 11.04 -7.76 -2.89
C CYS A 132 11.62 -7.32 -1.54
N CYS A 133 12.68 -6.50 -1.59
CA CYS A 133 13.22 -5.85 -0.40
C CYS A 133 12.37 -4.61 -0.07
N VAL A 134 11.63 -4.66 1.03
CA VAL A 134 10.73 -3.59 1.47
C VAL A 134 11.23 -3.02 2.79
N GLN A 135 11.40 -1.70 2.84
CA GLN A 135 11.86 -0.96 4.03
C GLN A 135 10.73 -0.17 4.66
N SER A 136 10.89 0.23 5.93
CA SER A 136 9.95 1.10 6.62
C SER A 136 9.68 2.38 5.81
N GLY A 137 8.40 2.72 5.65
CA GLY A 137 7.93 3.82 4.80
C GLY A 137 7.36 3.37 3.45
N ALA A 138 7.63 2.13 3.02
CA ALA A 138 7.03 1.59 1.78
C ALA A 138 5.59 1.08 1.96
N SER A 139 5.10 0.95 3.20
CA SER A 139 3.70 0.58 3.48
C SER A 139 2.72 1.54 2.79
N GLY A 140 1.69 1.00 2.15
CA GLY A 140 0.75 1.72 1.30
C GLY A 140 1.21 1.90 -0.14
N GLY A 141 2.47 1.60 -0.47
CA GLY A 141 3.00 1.66 -1.83
C GLY A 141 2.56 0.46 -2.70
N PRO A 142 2.71 0.55 -4.03
CA PRO A 142 2.22 -0.49 -4.92
C PRO A 142 3.21 -1.66 -5.05
N LEU A 143 2.64 -2.87 -5.15
CA LEU A 143 3.29 -4.02 -5.77
C LEU A 143 2.86 -4.06 -7.25
N LEU A 144 3.82 -3.98 -8.16
CA LEU A 144 3.60 -3.78 -9.58
C LEU A 144 3.90 -5.03 -10.39
N ARG A 145 3.04 -5.30 -11.37
CA ARG A 145 3.30 -6.20 -12.50
C ARG A 145 3.62 -5.36 -13.73
N LEU A 146 4.71 -5.70 -14.41
CA LEU A 146 5.09 -5.07 -15.68
C LEU A 146 4.35 -5.73 -16.83
N GLY A 147 3.53 -4.95 -17.55
CA GLY A 147 2.83 -5.38 -18.76
C GLY A 147 3.36 -4.68 -20.01
N PRO A 148 2.90 -5.11 -21.20
CA PRO A 148 3.28 -4.49 -22.48
C PRO A 148 2.82 -3.04 -22.60
N THR A 149 1.76 -2.65 -21.87
CA THR A 149 1.19 -1.29 -21.87
C THR A 149 1.67 -0.42 -20.71
N GLY A 150 2.60 -0.94 -19.89
CA GLY A 150 3.09 -0.27 -18.68
C GLY A 150 2.84 -1.07 -17.40
N PRO A 151 3.24 -0.52 -16.24
CA PRO A 151 3.04 -1.16 -14.94
C PRO A 151 1.57 -1.10 -14.51
N THR A 152 1.14 -2.14 -13.79
CA THR A 152 -0.18 -2.20 -13.14
C THR A 152 -0.01 -2.63 -11.69
N ALA A 153 -0.87 -2.13 -10.80
CA ALA A 153 -0.81 -2.45 -9.38
C ALA A 153 -1.56 -3.75 -9.11
N ILE A 154 -0.82 -4.79 -8.72
CA ILE A 154 -1.40 -6.08 -8.32
C ILE A 154 -1.70 -6.14 -6.83
N GLY A 155 -1.19 -5.19 -6.04
CA GLY A 155 -1.52 -5.09 -4.63
C GLY A 155 -0.91 -3.86 -3.96
N VAL A 156 -1.27 -3.66 -2.70
CA VAL A 156 -0.79 -2.59 -1.83
C VAL A 156 0.09 -3.22 -0.75
N LEU A 157 1.35 -2.79 -0.63
CA LEU A 157 2.30 -3.29 0.37
C LEU A 157 1.80 -2.93 1.77
N VAL A 158 1.70 -3.91 2.67
CA VAL A 158 1.19 -3.71 4.03
C VAL A 158 2.30 -3.82 5.06
N CYS A 159 3.00 -4.95 5.10
CA CYS A 159 4.02 -5.20 6.13
C CYS A 159 5.05 -6.25 5.72
N ASN A 160 6.14 -6.32 6.48
CA ASN A 160 7.13 -7.40 6.41
C ASN A 160 6.78 -8.52 7.40
N ALA A 161 7.24 -9.73 7.11
CA ALA A 161 7.24 -10.80 8.08
C ALA A 161 8.14 -10.45 9.25
N GLN A 162 7.63 -10.69 10.44
CA GLN A 162 8.29 -10.41 11.71
C GLN A 162 8.19 -11.63 12.61
N LEU A 163 9.31 -12.00 13.20
CA LEU A 163 9.35 -13.00 14.28
C LEU A 163 9.59 -12.27 15.61
N GLY A 164 8.76 -12.57 16.61
CA GLY A 164 8.80 -11.91 17.92
C GLY A 164 8.03 -10.59 17.96
N CYS A 165 8.10 -9.90 19.10
CA CYS A 165 7.41 -8.63 19.35
C CYS A 165 8.31 -7.65 20.11
N GLY A 166 8.05 -6.35 19.94
CA GLY A 166 8.80 -5.31 20.65
C GLY A 166 10.23 -5.16 20.16
N ARG A 167 11.18 -5.01 21.09
CA ARG A 167 12.58 -4.69 20.76
C ARG A 167 13.37 -5.88 20.20
N ASP A 168 12.90 -7.10 20.45
CA ASP A 168 13.55 -8.34 20.00
C ASP A 168 12.95 -8.85 18.67
N ALA A 169 12.09 -8.05 18.04
CA ALA A 169 11.47 -8.38 16.78
C ALA A 169 12.52 -8.46 15.65
N VAL A 170 12.59 -9.61 14.99
CA VAL A 170 13.39 -9.80 13.79
C VAL A 170 12.51 -9.61 12.57
N VAL A 171 12.83 -8.62 11.76
CA VAL A 171 12.12 -8.31 10.51
C VAL A 171 12.83 -8.98 9.34
N TYR A 172 12.07 -9.64 8.48
CA TYR A 172 12.55 -10.26 7.24
C TYR A 172 12.18 -9.37 6.06
N PRO A 173 13.07 -8.47 5.59
CA PRO A 173 12.72 -7.47 4.57
C PRO A 173 12.44 -8.06 3.18
N HIS A 174 12.84 -9.32 2.95
CA HIS A 174 12.60 -10.09 1.72
C HIS A 174 11.41 -11.04 1.83
N VAL A 175 10.58 -10.90 2.86
CA VAL A 175 9.31 -11.61 2.97
C VAL A 175 8.27 -10.58 3.37
N ASN A 176 7.58 -10.03 2.38
CA ASN A 176 6.59 -8.98 2.60
C ASN A 176 5.20 -9.41 2.13
N PHE A 177 4.19 -8.80 2.73
CA PHE A 177 2.78 -9.05 2.50
C PHE A 177 2.15 -7.83 1.81
N ALA A 178 1.44 -8.08 0.73
CA ALA A 178 0.63 -7.09 0.06
C ALA A 178 -0.85 -7.52 0.04
N LEU A 179 -1.74 -6.54 0.20
CA LEU A 179 -3.17 -6.71 0.00
C LEU A 179 -3.44 -6.78 -1.51
N TRP A 180 -4.07 -7.85 -1.98
CA TRP A 180 -4.33 -8.08 -3.39
C TRP A 180 -5.33 -7.07 -3.97
N ALA A 181 -5.02 -6.54 -5.16
CA ALA A 181 -5.83 -5.58 -5.89
C ALA A 181 -7.29 -6.00 -6.09
N ASP A 182 -7.58 -7.30 -6.25
CA ASP A 182 -8.95 -7.84 -6.39
C ASP A 182 -9.86 -7.45 -5.21
N THR A 183 -9.30 -7.36 -4.01
CA THR A 183 -10.04 -7.03 -2.78
C THR A 183 -10.37 -5.55 -2.68
N VAL A 184 -9.49 -4.69 -3.20
CA VAL A 184 -9.71 -3.24 -3.16
C VAL A 184 -10.50 -2.75 -4.37
N ALA A 185 -10.40 -3.41 -5.52
CA ALA A 185 -10.95 -2.93 -6.78
C ALA A 185 -12.47 -2.79 -6.77
N GLY A 186 -13.21 -3.73 -6.17
CA GLY A 186 -14.67 -3.67 -6.10
C GLY A 186 -15.19 -2.39 -5.42
N PRO A 187 -14.91 -2.21 -4.11
CA PRO A 187 -15.33 -1.02 -3.38
C PRO A 187 -14.80 0.28 -3.98
N ILE A 188 -13.57 0.30 -4.48
CA ILE A 188 -13.00 1.51 -5.10
C ILE A 188 -13.71 1.86 -6.40
N ASN A 189 -13.93 0.90 -7.30
CA ASN A 189 -14.63 1.17 -8.56
C ASN A 189 -16.08 1.62 -8.31
N GLU A 190 -16.76 1.04 -7.31
CA GLU A 190 -18.10 1.47 -6.91
C GLU A 190 -18.11 2.88 -6.35
N PHE A 191 -17.13 3.23 -5.49
CA PHE A 191 -16.96 4.59 -5.00
C PHE A 191 -16.67 5.57 -6.13
N LEU A 192 -15.77 5.23 -7.05
CA LEU A 192 -15.46 6.07 -8.19
C LEU A 192 -16.70 6.25 -9.07
N ALA A 193 -17.52 5.22 -9.29
CA ALA A 193 -18.71 5.33 -10.11
C ALA A 193 -19.85 6.14 -9.44
N SER A 194 -20.06 5.96 -8.14
CA SER A 194 -21.20 6.52 -7.41
C SER A 194 -20.91 7.83 -6.69
N GLY A 195 -19.66 8.07 -6.31
CA GLY A 195 -19.24 9.13 -5.38
C GLY A 195 -19.61 8.84 -3.92
N ASP A 196 -20.23 7.71 -3.60
CA ASP A 196 -20.69 7.37 -2.25
C ASP A 196 -19.58 6.72 -1.43
N ALA A 197 -19.05 7.44 -0.43
CA ALA A 197 -18.01 6.93 0.45
C ALA A 197 -18.47 5.76 1.34
N ALA A 198 -19.78 5.54 1.52
CA ALA A 198 -20.28 4.44 2.33
C ALA A 198 -19.90 3.06 1.77
N VAL A 199 -19.75 2.93 0.45
CA VAL A 199 -19.35 1.66 -0.21
C VAL A 199 -17.92 1.25 0.13
N LEU A 200 -17.08 2.20 0.57
CA LEU A 200 -15.72 1.92 1.04
C LEU A 200 -15.71 1.07 2.31
N ALA A 201 -16.83 0.97 3.04
CA ALA A 201 -16.98 0.02 4.14
C ALA A 201 -16.78 -1.45 3.70
N GLY A 202 -16.94 -1.76 2.40
CA GLY A 202 -16.63 -3.08 1.84
C GLY A 202 -15.14 -3.45 1.89
N LEU A 203 -14.25 -2.49 2.17
CA LEU A 203 -12.82 -2.74 2.42
C LEU A 203 -12.55 -3.24 3.85
N GLN A 204 -13.52 -3.17 4.75
CA GLN A 204 -13.39 -3.69 6.11
C GLN A 204 -13.40 -5.23 6.10
N CYS A 205 -12.49 -5.85 6.85
CA CYS A 205 -12.45 -7.30 7.01
C CYS A 205 -12.36 -7.70 8.48
N ASP A 206 -13.46 -8.24 9.01
CA ASP A 206 -13.55 -8.69 10.39
C ASP A 206 -13.41 -10.22 10.53
N SER A 207 -13.01 -10.90 9.46
CA SER A 207 -12.94 -12.36 9.42
C SER A 207 -11.80 -12.90 10.29
N PRO A 208 -12.08 -13.70 11.34
CA PRO A 208 -11.05 -14.25 12.20
C PRO A 208 -10.16 -15.29 11.50
N SER A 209 -10.63 -15.92 10.41
CA SER A 209 -9.78 -16.81 9.60
C SER A 209 -8.76 -16.01 8.80
N VAL A 210 -9.20 -14.91 8.19
CA VAL A 210 -8.32 -13.97 7.47
C VAL A 210 -7.29 -13.39 8.42
N GLN A 211 -7.72 -12.92 9.61
CA GLN A 211 -6.80 -12.33 10.59
C GLN A 211 -5.73 -13.32 11.08
N ARG A 212 -6.10 -14.59 11.30
CA ARG A 212 -5.13 -15.63 11.66
C ARG A 212 -4.11 -15.87 10.56
N GLN A 213 -4.55 -15.88 9.31
CA GLN A 213 -3.66 -16.08 8.17
C GLN A 213 -2.67 -14.92 8.01
N TRP A 214 -3.13 -13.67 8.12
CA TRP A 214 -2.26 -12.49 8.11
C TRP A 214 -1.25 -12.47 9.26
N LYS A 215 -1.61 -13.08 10.41
CA LYS A 215 -0.72 -13.30 11.55
C LYS A 215 0.13 -14.56 11.44
N LEU A 216 0.12 -15.25 10.29
CA LEU A 216 0.81 -16.53 10.04
C LEU A 216 0.51 -17.61 11.10
N GLN A 217 -0.68 -17.57 11.70
CA GLN A 217 -1.07 -18.55 12.71
C GLN A 217 -1.49 -19.86 12.03
N PRO A 218 -1.14 -21.02 12.61
CA PRO A 218 -1.52 -22.31 12.05
C PRO A 218 -3.05 -22.45 11.97
N PRO A 219 -3.57 -23.18 10.97
CA PRO A 219 -5.00 -23.44 10.88
C PRO A 219 -5.48 -24.19 12.13
N LYS A 220 -6.68 -23.85 12.61
CA LYS A 220 -7.33 -24.63 13.68
C LYS A 220 -7.68 -25.99 13.10
N MET A 221 -6.89 -27.01 13.43
CA MET A 221 -7.23 -28.40 13.12
C MET A 221 -8.44 -28.78 13.97
N CYS A 222 -9.59 -29.03 13.33
CA CYS A 222 -10.68 -29.74 14.00
C CYS A 222 -10.26 -31.21 14.08
N LYS A 223 -10.25 -31.79 15.28
CA LYS A 223 -10.16 -33.24 15.43
C LYS A 223 -11.44 -33.82 14.82
N LEU A 224 -11.28 -34.61 13.76
CA LEU A 224 -12.34 -35.49 13.25
C LEU A 224 -12.60 -36.62 14.26
#